data_AF-A0A7C6GDR2-F1
#
_entry.id   AF-A0A7C6GDR2-F1
#
_cell.length_a   1.000
_cell.length_b   1.000
_cell.length_c   1.000
_cell.angle_alpha   90.00
_cell.angle_beta   90.00
_cell.angle_gamma   90.00
#
_symmetry.space_group_name_H-M   'P 1'
#
loop_
_entity.id
_entity.type
_entity.pdbx_description
1 polymer ?
#
loop_
_entity_poly.entity_id
_entity_poly.type
_entity_poly.pdbx_seq_one_letter_code
_entity_poly.pdbx_strand_id
1 'polypeptide(L)'
;MLKKKKGFTLVELLAVIVILAIILAIAVPGISGIINNSRRSAFEADVKMIITGIEYQILQSTIDTDITTPAVGDILANIDDYGADPTNYTAAEITSLDPITVTITSSANSEFGAWTATGATKASVTATPVTTP
;
A
#
# COMPACT_ATOMS: atom_id res chain seq x y z
N MET A 1 -7.73 59.00 20.01
CA MET A 1 -8.21 58.75 18.63
C MET A 1 -8.52 57.27 18.48
N LEU A 2 -9.80 56.88 18.37
CA LEU A 2 -10.21 55.48 18.28
C LEU A 2 -10.27 55.06 16.80
N LYS A 3 -9.31 54.22 16.36
CA LYS A 3 -9.27 53.72 14.97
C LYS A 3 -10.48 52.81 14.73
N LYS A 4 -11.40 53.19 13.83
CA LYS A 4 -12.46 52.30 13.35
C LYS A 4 -11.84 51.13 12.59
N LYS A 5 -11.94 49.92 13.12
CA LYS A 5 -11.63 48.70 12.38
C LYS A 5 -12.78 48.47 11.38
N LYS A 6 -12.49 48.51 10.08
CA LYS A 6 -13.43 48.00 9.07
C LYS A 6 -13.45 46.48 9.21
N GLY A 7 -14.60 45.92 9.62
CA GLY A 7 -14.83 44.49 9.61
C GLY A 7 -15.20 44.00 8.22
N PHE A 8 -14.89 42.74 7.92
CA PHE A 8 -15.40 42.04 6.74
C PHE A 8 -16.93 42.01 6.74
N THR A 9 -17.54 42.12 5.56
CA THR A 9 -18.98 41.99 5.39
C THR A 9 -19.36 40.51 5.24
N LEU A 10 -20.58 40.14 5.66
CA LEU A 10 -21.08 38.76 5.49
C LEU A 10 -21.16 38.35 4.01
N VAL A 11 -21.40 39.32 3.12
CA VAL A 11 -21.50 39.08 1.66
C VAL A 11 -20.14 38.68 1.08
N GLU A 12 -19.06 39.31 1.52
CA GLU A 12 -17.70 38.93 1.10
C GLU A 12 -17.36 37.50 1.56
N LEU A 13 -17.74 37.14 2.78
CA LEU A 13 -17.50 35.78 3.29
C LEU A 13 -18.38 34.74 2.56
N LEU A 14 -19.62 35.09 2.23
CA LEU A 14 -20.54 34.27 1.46
C LEU A 14 -20.01 33.97 0.04
N ALA A 15 -19.50 34.98 -0.66
CA ALA A 15 -18.97 34.80 -2.01
C ALA A 15 -17.79 33.80 -2.04
N VAL A 16 -16.92 33.83 -1.02
CA VAL A 16 -15.76 32.93 -0.92
C VAL A 16 -16.19 31.49 -0.71
N ILE A 17 -17.12 31.22 0.20
CA ILE A 17 -17.57 29.84 0.47
C ILE A 17 -18.29 29.23 -0.74
N VAL A 18 -19.00 30.04 -1.54
CA VAL A 18 -19.65 29.57 -2.78
C VAL A 18 -18.62 29.12 -3.80
N ILE A 19 -17.56 29.91 -4.00
CA ILE A 19 -16.47 29.55 -4.92
C ILE A 19 -15.75 28.28 -4.44
N LEU A 20 -15.45 28.18 -3.13
CA LEU A 20 -14.83 26.97 -2.55
C LEU A 20 -15.73 25.73 -2.71
N ALA A 21 -17.04 25.87 -2.54
CA ALA A 21 -17.98 24.77 -2.72
C ALA A 21 -17.97 24.22 -4.16
N ILE A 22 -17.92 25.10 -5.17
CA ILE A 22 -17.84 24.70 -6.59
C ILE A 22 -16.52 23.96 -6.87
N ILE A 23 -15.39 24.47 -6.37
CA ILE A 23 -14.08 23.83 -6.54
C ILE A 23 -14.05 22.46 -5.87
N LEU A 24 -14.57 22.34 -4.64
CA LEU A 24 -14.61 21.06 -3.92
C LEU A 24 -15.48 20.02 -4.63
N ALA A 25 -16.62 20.43 -5.20
CA ALA A 25 -17.53 19.52 -5.91
C ALA A 25 -16.86 18.80 -7.09
N ILE A 26 -15.96 19.48 -7.82
CA ILE A 26 -15.22 18.87 -8.93
C ILE A 26 -13.93 18.17 -8.48
N ALA A 27 -13.28 18.66 -7.43
CA ALA A 27 -11.96 18.17 -7.01
C ALA A 27 -12.03 16.82 -6.26
N VAL A 28 -13.01 16.66 -5.36
CA VAL A 28 -13.16 15.46 -4.52
C VAL A 28 -13.24 14.15 -5.32
N PRO A 29 -14.10 14.00 -6.36
CA PRO A 29 -14.17 12.75 -7.12
C PRO A 29 -12.86 12.42 -7.86
N GLY A 30 -12.14 13.43 -8.36
CA GLY A 30 -10.86 13.22 -9.04
C GLY A 30 -9.73 12.71 -8.13
N ILE A 31 -9.69 13.19 -6.88
CA ILE A 31 -8.65 12.84 -5.91
C ILE A 31 -8.77 11.39 -5.42
N SER A 32 -9.99 10.88 -5.24
CA SER A 32 -10.22 9.52 -4.74
C SER A 32 -9.59 8.43 -5.63
N GLY A 33 -9.73 8.56 -6.96
CA GLY A 33 -9.14 7.61 -7.91
C GLY A 33 -7.61 7.62 -7.89
N ILE A 34 -7.00 8.82 -7.75
CA ILE A 34 -5.54 8.97 -7.66
C ILE A 34 -5.01 8.30 -6.40
N ILE A 35 -5.66 8.52 -5.24
CA ILE A 35 -5.25 7.89 -3.98
C ILE A 35 -5.30 6.37 -4.08
N ASN A 36 -6.38 5.81 -4.63
CA ASN A 36 -6.50 4.35 -4.78
C ASN A 36 -5.44 3.77 -5.72
N ASN A 37 -5.13 4.45 -6.82
CA ASN A 37 -4.07 4.02 -7.73
C ASN A 37 -2.69 4.09 -7.07
N SER A 38 -2.39 5.18 -6.34
CA SER A 38 -1.14 5.31 -5.60
C SER A 38 -0.97 4.23 -4.54
N ARG A 39 -2.04 3.92 -3.79
CA ARG A 39 -2.04 2.83 -2.81
C ARG A 39 -1.83 1.46 -3.44
N ARG A 40 -2.49 1.20 -4.58
CA ARG A 40 -2.29 -0.03 -5.35
C ARG A 40 -0.84 -0.16 -5.82
N SER A 41 -0.25 0.89 -6.38
CA SER A 41 1.15 0.89 -6.80
C SER A 41 2.11 0.70 -5.62
N ALA A 42 1.80 1.25 -4.45
CA ALA A 42 2.60 1.06 -3.25
C ALA A 42 2.59 -0.41 -2.79
N PHE A 43 1.43 -1.06 -2.78
CA PHE A 43 1.33 -2.50 -2.49
C PHE A 43 2.09 -3.36 -3.49
N GLU A 44 1.96 -3.08 -4.80
CA GLU A 44 2.72 -3.80 -5.82
C GLU A 44 4.24 -3.65 -5.65
N ALA A 45 4.70 -2.47 -5.20
CA ALA A 45 6.09 -2.22 -4.89
C ALA A 45 6.55 -2.98 -3.63
N ASP A 46 5.72 -3.01 -2.58
CA ASP A 46 6.02 -3.72 -1.34
C ASP A 46 6.12 -5.23 -1.56
N VAL A 47 5.22 -5.81 -2.35
CA VAL A 47 5.29 -7.22 -2.76
C VAL A 47 6.58 -7.52 -3.54
N LYS A 48 7.02 -6.63 -4.43
CA LYS A 48 8.32 -6.78 -5.13
C LYS A 48 9.50 -6.73 -4.16
N MET A 49 9.41 -5.88 -3.13
CA MET A 49 10.42 -5.79 -2.09
C MET A 49 10.47 -7.08 -1.27
N ILE A 50 9.33 -7.63 -0.86
CA ILE A 50 9.22 -8.93 -0.18
C ILE A 50 9.89 -10.04 -1.01
N ILE A 51 9.56 -10.14 -2.31
CA ILE A 51 10.18 -11.12 -3.22
C ILE A 51 11.72 -10.94 -3.27
N THR A 52 12.19 -9.69 -3.31
CA THR A 52 13.63 -9.39 -3.29
C THR A 52 14.27 -9.76 -1.95
N GLY A 53 13.57 -9.56 -0.84
CA GLY A 53 13.99 -10.00 0.49
C GLY A 53 14.12 -11.53 0.57
N ILE A 54 13.15 -12.27 0.01
CA ILE A 54 13.20 -13.72 -0.09
C ILE A 54 14.41 -14.17 -0.92
N GLU A 55 14.62 -13.59 -2.10
CA GLU A 55 15.82 -13.85 -2.93
C GLU A 55 17.11 -13.65 -2.13
N TYR A 56 17.18 -12.53 -1.40
CA TYR A 56 18.36 -12.19 -0.61
C TYR A 56 18.60 -13.18 0.54
N GLN A 57 17.55 -13.62 1.25
CA GLN A 57 17.69 -14.58 2.33
C GLN A 57 18.07 -15.98 1.81
N ILE A 58 17.55 -16.40 0.66
CA ILE A 58 18.00 -17.64 -0.01
C ILE A 58 19.50 -17.57 -0.28
N LEU A 59 19.96 -16.49 -0.93
CA LEU A 59 21.38 -16.31 -1.23
C LEU A 59 22.25 -16.31 0.03
N GLN A 60 21.84 -15.62 1.10
CA GLN A 60 22.56 -15.62 2.37
C GLN A 60 22.66 -17.01 2.99
N SER A 61 21.56 -17.80 2.97
CA SER A 61 21.55 -19.16 3.52
C SER A 61 22.48 -20.13 2.79
N THR A 62 22.93 -19.80 1.57
CA THR A 62 23.97 -20.59 0.87
C THR A 62 25.38 -20.35 1.40
N ILE A 63 25.60 -19.23 2.10
CA ILE A 63 26.89 -18.80 2.63
C ILE A 63 26.96 -19.10 4.13
N ASP A 64 25.87 -18.85 4.85
CA ASP A 64 25.74 -19.01 6.29
C ASP A 64 24.62 -20.00 6.63
N THR A 65 25.00 -21.14 7.25
CA THR A 65 24.07 -22.21 7.61
C THR A 65 23.22 -21.89 8.84
N ASP A 66 23.53 -20.83 9.58
CA ASP A 66 22.75 -20.40 10.73
C ASP A 66 21.55 -19.53 10.31
N ILE A 67 21.50 -19.10 9.04
CA ILE A 67 20.35 -18.39 8.45
C ILE A 67 19.28 -19.39 8.02
N THR A 68 18.05 -19.18 8.48
CA THR A 68 16.89 -19.96 8.05
C THR A 68 16.66 -19.80 6.55
N THR A 69 16.72 -20.91 5.81
CA THR A 69 16.38 -20.92 4.38
C THR A 69 14.87 -20.75 4.19
N PRO A 70 14.42 -19.78 3.35
CA PRO A 70 13.02 -19.67 2.98
C PRO A 70 12.47 -20.97 2.39
N ALA A 71 11.25 -21.35 2.79
CA ALA A 71 10.55 -22.52 2.28
C ALA A 71 9.17 -22.13 1.73
N VAL A 72 8.62 -22.98 0.87
CA VAL A 72 7.23 -22.85 0.41
C VAL A 72 6.29 -22.97 1.61
N GLY A 73 5.34 -22.05 1.72
CA GLY A 73 4.37 -22.00 2.81
C GLY A 73 4.09 -20.59 3.33
N ASP A 74 3.33 -20.54 4.43
CA ASP A 74 2.96 -19.31 5.11
C ASP A 74 4.20 -18.63 5.72
N ILE A 75 4.37 -17.37 5.37
CA ILE A 75 5.45 -16.50 5.84
C ILE A 75 4.93 -15.30 6.62
N LEU A 76 3.62 -15.19 6.87
CA LEU A 76 3.02 -14.00 7.49
C LEU A 76 3.65 -13.67 8.85
N ALA A 77 3.96 -14.69 9.65
CA ALA A 77 4.56 -14.51 10.96
C ALA A 77 6.01 -13.99 10.94
N ASN A 78 6.70 -14.14 9.82
CA ASN A 78 8.12 -13.75 9.64
C ASN A 78 8.30 -12.85 8.42
N ILE A 79 7.25 -12.14 7.99
CA ILE A 79 7.31 -11.33 6.76
C ILE A 79 8.24 -10.12 6.92
N ASP A 80 8.53 -9.74 8.17
CA ASP A 80 9.50 -8.72 8.56
C ASP A 80 10.95 -9.12 8.26
N ASP A 81 11.27 -10.41 8.25
CA ASP A 81 12.57 -10.91 7.76
C ASP A 81 12.79 -10.55 6.28
N TYR A 82 11.71 -10.30 5.54
CA TYR A 82 11.71 -9.91 4.11
C TYR A 82 11.50 -8.40 3.90
N GLY A 83 11.55 -7.61 4.97
CA GLY A 83 11.50 -6.15 4.91
C GLY A 83 10.10 -5.54 4.87
N ALA A 84 9.06 -6.33 5.18
CA ALA A 84 7.67 -5.86 5.23
C ALA A 84 7.12 -5.74 6.65
N ASP A 85 6.20 -4.81 6.87
CA ASP A 85 5.50 -4.69 8.16
C ASP A 85 4.34 -5.71 8.21
N PRO A 86 4.35 -6.72 9.11
CA PRO A 86 3.30 -7.73 9.20
C PRO A 86 1.90 -7.16 9.48
N THR A 87 1.80 -5.97 10.08
CA THR A 87 0.51 -5.34 10.39
C THR A 87 -0.27 -4.91 9.14
N ASN A 88 0.42 -4.77 8.01
CA ASN A 88 -0.19 -4.43 6.73
C ASN A 88 -0.82 -5.65 6.02
N TYR A 89 -0.62 -6.88 6.51
CA TYR A 89 -0.96 -8.10 5.80
C TYR A 89 -1.92 -9.01 6.58
N THR A 90 -2.73 -9.78 5.85
CA THR A 90 -3.64 -10.80 6.41
C THR A 90 -3.30 -12.21 5.94
N ALA A 91 -2.60 -12.32 4.82
CA ALA A 91 -2.02 -13.58 4.33
C ALA A 91 -0.75 -13.27 3.54
N ALA A 92 0.27 -14.10 3.70
CA ALA A 92 1.49 -14.04 2.92
C ALA A 92 2.06 -15.45 2.75
N GLU A 93 2.16 -15.93 1.52
CA GLU A 93 2.58 -17.29 1.22
C GLU A 93 3.59 -17.32 0.07
N ILE A 94 4.66 -18.07 0.24
CA ILE A 94 5.55 -18.46 -0.86
C ILE A 94 4.94 -19.70 -1.52
N THR A 95 4.59 -19.61 -2.80
CA THR A 95 3.98 -20.71 -3.56
C THR A 95 4.98 -21.49 -4.42
N SER A 96 6.11 -20.88 -4.79
CA SER A 96 7.24 -21.54 -5.47
C SER A 96 8.54 -20.80 -5.16
N LEU A 97 9.68 -21.50 -5.20
CA LEU A 97 11.02 -20.93 -5.04
C LEU A 97 11.83 -20.90 -6.35
N ASP A 98 11.36 -21.57 -7.41
CA ASP A 98 12.03 -21.61 -8.71
C ASP A 98 11.00 -21.61 -9.86
N PRO A 99 10.63 -20.44 -10.43
CA PRO A 99 10.98 -19.09 -9.95
C PRO A 99 10.21 -18.72 -8.67
N ILE A 100 10.74 -17.78 -7.89
CA ILE A 100 10.08 -17.29 -6.67
C ILE A 100 8.72 -16.68 -7.02
N THR A 101 7.69 -17.27 -6.45
CA THR A 101 6.29 -16.89 -6.66
C THR A 101 5.61 -16.78 -5.31
N VAL A 102 4.86 -15.70 -5.10
CA VAL A 102 4.17 -15.44 -3.83
C VAL A 102 2.69 -15.12 -4.02
N THR A 103 1.89 -15.38 -2.99
CA THR A 103 0.54 -14.87 -2.84
C THR A 103 0.47 -14.02 -1.58
N ILE A 104 0.22 -12.73 -1.73
CA ILE A 104 0.21 -11.75 -0.63
C ILE A 104 -1.14 -11.04 -0.61
N THR A 105 -1.73 -10.88 0.57
CA THR A 105 -3.01 -10.19 0.78
C THR A 105 -2.86 -9.14 1.87
N SER A 106 -3.08 -7.87 1.53
CA SER A 106 -3.06 -6.78 2.49
C SER A 106 -4.32 -6.71 3.35
N SER A 107 -4.19 -6.16 4.55
CA SER A 107 -5.31 -5.83 5.43
C SER A 107 -6.15 -4.69 4.84
N ALA A 108 -7.46 -4.70 5.08
CA ALA A 108 -8.34 -3.59 4.71
C ALA A 108 -7.97 -2.28 5.41
N ASN A 109 -7.34 -2.37 6.59
CA ASN A 109 -6.87 -1.22 7.37
C ASN A 109 -5.39 -0.90 7.12
N SER A 110 -4.73 -1.60 6.18
CA SER A 110 -3.35 -1.30 5.81
C SER A 110 -3.23 0.07 5.15
N GLU A 111 -2.00 0.57 5.05
CA GLU A 111 -1.70 1.80 4.31
C GLU A 111 -2.04 1.71 2.81
N PHE A 112 -2.13 0.49 2.28
CA PHE A 112 -2.50 0.19 0.89
C PHE A 112 -4.02 0.07 0.67
N GLY A 113 -4.80 -0.17 1.72
CA GLY A 113 -6.16 -0.71 1.58
C GLY A 113 -6.17 -2.18 1.16
N ALA A 114 -7.35 -2.72 0.83
CA ALA A 114 -7.53 -4.16 0.62
C ALA A 114 -7.16 -4.61 -0.81
N TRP A 115 -5.97 -5.20 -0.96
CA TRP A 115 -5.45 -5.75 -2.20
C TRP A 115 -4.89 -7.16 -2.02
N THR A 116 -4.94 -7.96 -3.08
CA THR A 116 -4.28 -9.25 -3.16
C THR A 116 -3.49 -9.36 -4.46
N ALA A 117 -2.28 -9.90 -4.35
CA ALA A 117 -1.42 -10.25 -5.47
C ALA A 117 -1.21 -11.76 -5.44
N THR A 118 -1.77 -12.46 -6.42
CA THR A 118 -1.67 -13.91 -6.55
C THR A 118 -0.71 -14.28 -7.66
N GLY A 119 0.17 -15.26 -7.42
CA GLY A 119 1.16 -15.67 -8.42
C GLY A 119 2.16 -14.57 -8.75
N ALA A 120 2.43 -13.67 -7.80
CA ALA A 120 3.30 -12.52 -7.99
C ALA A 120 4.76 -12.98 -8.11
N THR A 121 5.47 -12.40 -9.07
CA THR A 121 6.91 -12.61 -9.29
C THR A 121 7.63 -11.27 -9.33
N LYS A 122 8.95 -11.27 -9.24
CA LYS A 122 9.76 -10.04 -9.34
C LYS A 122 9.49 -9.27 -10.64
N ALA A 123 9.26 -9.99 -11.74
CA ALA A 123 8.98 -9.41 -13.05
C ALA A 123 7.56 -8.83 -13.16
N SER A 124 6.59 -9.45 -12.49
CA SER A 124 5.18 -9.06 -12.58
C SER A 124 4.46 -9.21 -11.25
N VAL A 125 3.95 -8.09 -10.75
CA VAL A 125 3.00 -8.05 -9.64
C VAL A 125 1.77 -7.33 -10.14
N THR A 126 0.60 -7.90 -9.89
CA THR A 126 -0.69 -7.31 -10.26
C THR A 126 -1.60 -7.36 -9.05
N ALA A 127 -1.95 -6.18 -8.54
CA ALA A 127 -2.84 -6.06 -7.41
C ALA A 127 -4.31 -6.10 -7.87
N THR A 128 -5.07 -7.00 -7.25
CA THR A 128 -6.52 -7.13 -7.43
C THR A 128 -7.24 -6.81 -6.12
N PRO A 129 -8.43 -6.18 -6.15
CA PRO A 129 -9.16 -5.88 -4.92
C PRO A 129 -9.47 -7.16 -4.14
N VAL A 130 -9.34 -7.13 -2.81
CA VAL A 130 -9.79 -8.26 -1.99
C VAL A 130 -11.30 -8.35 -2.09
N THR A 131 -11.80 -9.41 -2.74
CA THR A 131 -13.22 -9.73 -2.73
C THR A 131 -13.56 -10.27 -1.35
N THR A 132 -14.34 -9.53 -0.58
CA THR A 132 -14.98 -10.08 0.62
C THR A 132 -15.96 -11.17 0.15
N PRO A 133 -15.93 -12.39 0.73
CA PRO A 133 -16.96 -13.38 0.45
C PRO A 133 -18.35 -12.92 0.92
#